data_AF-A0A2W4LWI6-F1
#
_entry.id   AF-A0A2W4LWI6-F1
#
_cell.length_a   1.000
_cell.length_b   1.000
_cell.length_c   1.000
_cell.angle_alpha   90.00
_cell.angle_beta   90.00
_cell.angle_gamma   90.00
#
_symmetry.space_group_name_H-M   'P 1'
#
loop_
_entity.id
_entity.type
_entity.pdbx_description
1 polymer ?
#
loop_
_entity_poly.entity_id
_entity_poly.type
_entity_poly.pdbx_seq_one_letter_code
_entity_poly.pdbx_strand_id
1 'polypeptide(L)'
;MTADWRAGAARGVRHLYIHIPFCHRRCSYCDFNTYANMEHRMEAYVEALCAELGGIADGGAPLAEAGAQPAIGDLPAATLTRVSLRPTVFLGGGPPSMLPLPLMERVLAAADRVVPLAAAEVTDAATPGRGL
;
A
#
# COMPACT_ATOMS: atom_id res chain seq x y z
N MET A 1 8.64 9.63 -22.36
CA MET A 1 7.99 10.76 -21.67
C MET A 1 7.95 10.44 -20.19
N THR A 2 8.93 10.89 -19.41
CA THR A 2 8.91 10.74 -17.94
C THR A 2 8.00 11.82 -17.38
N ALA A 3 6.80 11.46 -16.95
CA ALA A 3 5.94 12.39 -16.23
C ALA A 3 6.73 12.94 -15.02
N ASP A 4 6.78 14.26 -14.89
CA ASP A 4 7.42 14.89 -13.73
C ASP A 4 6.58 14.56 -12.50
N TRP A 5 7.06 13.61 -11.68
CA TRP A 5 6.40 13.21 -10.44
C TRP A 5 6.28 14.37 -9.43
N ARG A 6 7.01 15.48 -9.65
CA ARG A 6 6.94 16.71 -8.85
C ARG A 6 5.76 17.60 -9.24
N ALA A 7 5.21 17.46 -10.44
CA ALA A 7 4.15 18.30 -10.99
C ALA A 7 2.73 17.84 -10.59
N GLY A 8 2.59 16.71 -9.90
CA GLY A 8 1.30 16.07 -9.62
C GLY A 8 1.14 15.65 -8.17
N ALA A 9 0.60 16.54 -7.34
CA ALA A 9 0.12 16.18 -6.01
C ALA A 9 -1.05 17.07 -5.60
N ALA A 10 -2.10 17.05 -6.41
CA ALA A 10 -3.39 17.60 -6.00
C ALA A 10 -3.94 16.76 -4.84
N ARG A 11 -4.07 17.38 -3.65
CA ARG A 11 -4.95 17.04 -2.51
C ARG A 11 -5.41 15.57 -2.46
N GLY A 12 -4.57 14.68 -1.91
CA GLY A 12 -4.90 13.26 -1.75
C GLY A 12 -3.83 12.48 -0.99
N VAL A 13 -4.08 11.20 -0.73
CA VAL A 13 -3.10 10.25 -0.19
C VAL A 13 -1.92 10.13 -1.15
N ARG A 14 -0.68 10.30 -0.67
CA ARG A 14 0.55 10.26 -1.49
C ARG A 14 1.38 9.00 -1.28
N HIS A 15 1.23 8.38 -0.12
CA HIS A 15 2.00 7.21 0.29
C HIS A 15 1.03 6.18 0.84
N LEU A 16 1.13 4.95 0.35
CA LEU A 16 0.27 3.85 0.73
C LEU A 16 1.12 2.70 1.27
N TYR A 17 0.76 2.21 2.46
CA TYR A 17 1.24 0.95 2.99
C TYR A 17 0.10 -0.05 2.97
N ILE A 18 0.26 -1.16 2.26
CA ILE A 18 -0.73 -2.24 2.20
C ILE A 18 -0.17 -3.44 2.96
N HIS A 19 -0.89 -3.83 4.01
CA HIS A 19 -0.48 -4.90 4.91
C HIS A 19 -1.11 -6.23 4.53
N ILE A 20 -0.39 -7.13 3.84
CA ILE A 20 -0.83 -8.49 3.50
C ILE A 20 -0.49 -9.43 4.67
N PRO A 21 -1.45 -9.92 5.46
CA PRO A 21 -1.16 -10.58 6.73
C PRO A 21 -0.99 -12.10 6.62
N PHE A 22 -0.79 -12.65 5.42
CA PHE A 22 -0.77 -14.09 5.18
C PHE A 22 0.65 -14.63 5.06
N CYS A 23 0.93 -15.73 5.75
CA CYS A 23 2.21 -16.43 5.70
C CYS A 23 1.98 -17.94 5.57
N HIS A 24 2.91 -18.66 4.93
CA HIS A 24 2.86 -20.13 4.98
C HIS A 24 3.15 -20.66 6.40
N ARG A 25 4.09 -20.01 7.10
CA ARG A 25 4.47 -20.33 8.49
C ARG A 25 4.83 -19.05 9.21
N ARG A 26 4.45 -18.96 10.49
CA ARG A 26 4.93 -17.90 11.37
C ARG A 26 6.31 -18.26 11.94
N CYS A 27 7.32 -17.48 11.62
CA CYS A 27 8.66 -17.66 12.20
C CYS A 27 8.66 -17.30 13.69
N SER A 28 9.49 -17.96 14.50
CA SER A 28 9.58 -17.71 15.94
C SER A 28 10.04 -16.29 16.30
N TYR A 29 10.77 -15.64 15.39
CA TYR A 29 11.24 -14.27 15.52
C TYR A 29 10.28 -13.24 14.89
N CYS A 30 9.16 -13.65 14.30
CA CYS A 30 8.28 -12.76 13.56
C CYS A 30 7.38 -11.94 14.48
N ASP A 31 7.56 -10.62 14.43
CA ASP A 31 6.79 -9.60 15.15
C ASP A 31 5.72 -8.92 14.27
N PHE A 32 5.70 -9.17 12.96
CA PHE A 32 4.62 -8.74 12.08
C PHE A 32 3.29 -9.40 12.45
N ASN A 33 2.20 -8.64 12.29
CA ASN A 33 0.84 -9.16 12.42
C ASN A 33 0.54 -10.12 11.25
N THR A 34 0.81 -11.40 11.43
CA THR A 34 0.70 -12.40 10.36
C THR A 34 0.00 -13.66 10.84
N TYR A 35 -0.69 -14.31 9.90
CA TYR A 35 -1.49 -15.49 10.13
C TYR A 35 -1.05 -16.60 9.18
N ALA A 36 -0.70 -17.75 9.76
CA ALA A 36 -0.41 -18.97 9.02
C ALA A 36 -1.67 -19.81 8.81
N ASN A 37 -1.72 -20.56 7.71
CA ASN A 37 -2.84 -21.45 7.36
C ASN A 37 -4.20 -20.73 7.22
N MET A 38 -4.20 -19.48 6.77
CA MET A 38 -5.40 -18.65 6.59
C MET A 38 -5.66 -18.26 5.12
N GLU A 39 -5.16 -19.05 4.16
CA GLU A 39 -5.32 -18.83 2.73
C GLU A 39 -6.79 -18.74 2.31
N HIS A 40 -7.67 -19.50 2.98
CA HIS A 40 -9.12 -19.45 2.79
C HIS A 40 -9.75 -18.07 3.08
N ARG A 41 -9.05 -17.16 3.77
CA ARG A 41 -9.51 -15.79 4.06
C ARG A 41 -8.99 -14.74 3.08
N MET A 42 -8.07 -15.11 2.18
CA MET A 42 -7.44 -14.16 1.26
C MET A 42 -8.47 -13.41 0.40
N GLU A 43 -9.46 -14.12 -0.13
CA GLU A 43 -10.54 -13.56 -0.95
C GLU A 43 -11.32 -12.47 -0.19
N ALA A 44 -11.85 -12.82 0.99
CA ALA A 44 -12.62 -11.92 1.84
C ALA A 44 -11.78 -10.73 2.34
N TYR A 45 -10.50 -10.96 2.62
CA TYR A 45 -9.56 -9.90 2.97
C TYR A 45 -9.36 -8.92 1.81
N VAL A 46 -9.11 -9.43 0.59
CA VAL A 46 -8.92 -8.57 -0.59
C VAL A 46 -10.20 -7.81 -0.94
N GLU A 47 -11.36 -8.43 -0.80
CA GLU A 47 -12.65 -7.75 -0.96
C GLU A 47 -12.79 -6.56 0.00
N ALA A 48 -12.54 -6.79 1.30
CA ALA A 48 -12.58 -5.74 2.31
C ALA A 48 -11.55 -4.63 2.05
N LEU A 49 -10.32 -4.99 1.69
CA LEU A 49 -9.24 -4.06 1.35
C LEU A 49 -9.60 -3.22 0.12
N CYS A 50 -10.12 -3.82 -0.94
CA CYS A 50 -10.56 -3.10 -2.13
C CYS A 50 -11.71 -2.12 -1.81
N ALA A 51 -12.64 -2.50 -0.93
CA ALA A 51 -13.71 -1.62 -0.49
C ALA A 51 -13.16 -0.41 0.31
N GLU A 52 -12.19 -0.64 1.20
CA GLU A 52 -11.51 0.42 1.95
C GLU A 52 -10.76 1.40 1.02
N LEU A 53 -9.97 0.87 0.09
CA LEU A 53 -9.26 1.68 -0.91
C LEU A 53 -10.22 2.46 -1.81
N GLY A 54 -11.36 1.85 -2.18
CA GLY A 54 -12.43 2.52 -2.91
C GLY A 54 -12.99 3.72 -2.15
N GLY A 55 -13.30 3.54 -0.85
CA GLY A 55 -13.76 4.62 0.02
C GLY A 55 -12.77 5.78 0.11
N ILE A 56 -11.46 5.48 0.19
CA ILE A 56 -10.40 6.50 0.20
C ILE A 56 -10.33 7.23 -1.15
N ALA A 57 -10.36 6.49 -2.27
CA ALA A 57 -10.31 7.06 -3.62
C ALA A 57 -11.50 8.01 -3.89
N ASP A 58 -12.67 7.69 -3.32
CA ASP A 58 -13.90 8.46 -3.47
C ASP A 58 -13.96 9.65 -2.47
N GLY A 59 -12.87 9.94 -1.74
CA GLY A 59 -12.72 11.10 -0.85
C GLY A 59 -13.15 10.86 0.60
N GLY A 60 -13.45 9.61 0.97
CA GLY A 60 -13.67 9.22 2.37
C GLY A 60 -12.39 9.32 3.19
N ALA A 61 -12.52 9.71 4.47
CA ALA A 61 -11.41 9.60 5.40
C ALA A 61 -11.05 8.11 5.61
N PRO A 62 -9.76 7.76 5.81
CA PRO A 62 -9.38 6.40 6.19
C PRO A 62 -10.17 5.95 7.42
N LEU A 63 -10.56 4.66 7.47
CA LEU A 63 -11.31 4.09 8.59
C LEU A 63 -10.52 4.10 9.92
N ALA A 64 -9.21 4.31 9.85
CA ALA A 64 -8.35 4.54 11.00
C ALA A 64 -8.14 6.05 11.23
N GLU A 65 -8.46 6.52 12.43
CA GLU A 65 -8.24 7.89 12.96
C GLU A 65 -7.01 8.55 12.31
N ALA A 66 -7.27 9.39 11.31
CA ALA A 66 -6.25 10.19 10.67
C ALA A 66 -5.79 11.24 11.68
N GLY A 67 -4.76 10.91 12.46
CA GLY A 67 -3.96 11.91 13.16
C GLY A 67 -3.60 12.97 12.13
N ALA A 68 -4.14 14.19 12.32
CA ALA A 68 -4.12 15.26 11.34
C ALA A 68 -2.71 15.47 10.80
N GLN A 69 -2.48 15.07 9.55
CA GLN A 69 -1.23 15.39 8.87
C GLN A 69 -1.34 16.85 8.41
N PRO A 70 -0.33 17.70 8.71
CA PRO A 70 -0.38 19.10 8.37
C PRO A 70 -0.48 19.29 6.85
N ALA A 71 -1.27 20.29 6.44
CA ALA A 71 -1.42 20.67 5.05
C ALA A 71 -0.07 21.16 4.47
N ILE A 72 0.22 20.74 3.25
CA ILE A 72 1.54 20.83 2.59
C ILE A 72 1.83 22.21 1.98
N GLY A 73 1.02 23.22 2.30
CA GLY A 73 0.93 24.46 1.51
C GLY A 73 2.07 25.46 1.66
N ASP A 74 2.82 25.47 2.77
CA ASP A 74 3.65 26.64 3.15
C ASP A 74 5.17 26.41 3.11
N LEU A 75 5.65 25.31 2.54
CA LEU A 75 7.08 25.00 2.57
C LEU A 75 7.81 25.50 1.30
N PRO A 76 8.97 26.18 1.45
CA PRO A 76 9.72 26.68 0.30
C PRO A 76 10.17 25.51 -0.59
N ALA A 77 10.19 25.72 -1.92
CA ALA A 77 10.46 24.70 -2.94
C ALA A 77 11.80 23.95 -2.79
N ALA A 78 12.74 24.50 -2.01
CA ALA A 78 14.03 23.89 -1.67
C ALA A 78 13.95 22.87 -0.52
N THR A 79 12.83 22.81 0.21
CA THR A 79 12.63 21.89 1.33
C THR A 79 11.94 20.62 0.86
N LEU A 80 12.71 19.54 0.71
CA LEU A 80 12.14 18.20 0.57
C LEU A 80 11.51 17.80 1.91
N THR A 81 10.20 17.94 2.02
CA THR A 81 9.45 17.31 3.12
C THR A 81 8.96 15.95 2.67
N ARG A 82 8.48 15.12 3.61
CA ARG A 82 7.91 13.80 3.27
C ARG A 82 6.89 13.90 2.13
N VAL A 83 6.14 14.99 2.05
CA VAL A 83 5.16 15.17 0.99
C VAL A 83 5.74 15.68 -0.33
N SER A 84 6.93 16.26 -0.31
CA SER A 84 7.67 16.61 -1.51
C SER A 84 8.37 15.40 -2.16
N LEU A 85 8.24 14.18 -1.61
CA LEU A 85 8.81 12.96 -2.17
C LEU A 85 7.93 12.36 -3.26
N ARG A 86 8.51 11.49 -4.09
CA ARG A 86 7.74 10.70 -5.07
C ARG A 86 6.66 9.89 -4.34
N PRO A 87 5.44 9.76 -4.90
CA PRO A 87 4.44 8.88 -4.31
C PRO A 87 5.00 7.47 -4.14
N THR A 88 4.58 6.77 -3.08
CA THR A 88 5.07 5.41 -2.81
C THR A 88 3.93 4.46 -2.51
N VAL A 89 4.05 3.23 -2.98
CA VAL A 89 3.19 2.10 -2.59
C VAL A 89 4.09 0.99 -2.09
N PHE A 90 3.92 0.61 -0.82
CA PHE A 90 4.69 -0.47 -0.19
C PHE A 90 3.76 -1.60 0.22
N LEU A 91 4.06 -2.81 -0.24
CA LEU A 91 3.37 -4.05 0.12
C LEU A 91 4.22 -4.80 1.15
N GLY A 92 3.66 -5.12 2.32
CA GLY A 92 4.39 -5.89 3.35
C GLY A 92 3.48 -6.53 4.39
N GLY A 93 4.06 -6.94 5.52
CA GLY A 93 3.37 -7.71 6.56
C GLY A 93 3.89 -9.14 6.60
N GLY A 94 3.08 -10.09 6.14
CA GLY A 94 3.60 -11.34 5.62
C GLY A 94 4.28 -11.12 4.26
N PRO A 95 4.75 -12.18 3.58
CA PRO A 95 5.17 -12.07 2.20
C PRO A 95 3.94 -11.76 1.33
N PRO A 96 3.85 -10.59 0.67
CA PRO A 96 2.77 -10.30 -0.26
C PRO A 96 2.71 -11.31 -1.41
N SER A 97 3.85 -11.94 -1.75
CA SER A 97 3.95 -13.04 -2.71
C SER A 97 3.19 -14.32 -2.32
N MET A 98 2.65 -14.42 -1.10
CA MET A 98 1.68 -15.46 -0.74
C MET A 98 0.31 -15.25 -1.39
N LEU A 99 -0.01 -14.02 -1.78
CA LEU A 99 -1.27 -13.70 -2.41
C LEU A 99 -1.25 -14.19 -3.87
N PRO A 100 -2.24 -14.99 -4.33
CA PRO A 100 -2.35 -15.39 -5.72
C PRO A 100 -2.36 -14.18 -6.66
N LEU A 101 -1.77 -14.31 -7.86
CA LEU A 101 -1.68 -13.21 -8.83
C LEU A 101 -3.03 -12.51 -9.12
N PRO A 102 -4.17 -13.22 -9.33
CA PRO A 102 -5.45 -12.56 -9.57
C PRO A 102 -5.91 -11.68 -8.40
N LEU A 103 -5.54 -12.04 -7.17
CA LEU A 103 -5.84 -11.25 -5.99
C LEU A 103 -4.89 -10.05 -5.86
N MET A 104 -3.61 -10.23 -6.17
CA MET A 104 -2.66 -9.12 -6.21
C MET A 104 -3.02 -8.09 -7.29
N GLU A 105 -3.47 -8.54 -8.46
CA GLU A 105 -3.95 -7.65 -9.53
C GLU A 105 -5.11 -6.75 -9.06
N ARG A 106 -6.06 -7.31 -8.30
CA ARG A 106 -7.16 -6.54 -7.71
C ARG A 106 -6.68 -5.51 -6.70
N VAL A 107 -5.72 -5.88 -5.85
CA VAL A 107 -5.11 -4.96 -4.87
C VAL A 107 -4.41 -3.81 -5.58
N LEU A 108 -3.59 -4.09 -6.61
CA LEU A 108 -2.87 -3.07 -7.37
C LEU A 108 -3.84 -2.16 -8.15
N ALA A 109 -4.89 -2.71 -8.76
CA ALA A 109 -5.91 -1.92 -9.46
C ALA A 109 -6.67 -0.99 -8.49
N ALA A 110 -6.98 -1.46 -7.28
CA ALA A 110 -7.60 -0.62 -6.26
C ALA A 110 -6.62 0.45 -5.73
N ALA A 111 -5.35 0.10 -5.55
CA ALA A 111 -4.30 1.04 -5.12
C ALA A 111 -4.05 2.14 -6.15
N ASP A 112 -4.08 1.83 -7.45
CA ASP A 112 -3.89 2.80 -8.55
C ASP A 112 -4.94 3.93 -8.55
N ARG A 113 -6.15 3.63 -8.06
CA ARG A 113 -7.21 4.64 -7.87
C ARG A 113 -6.89 5.64 -6.74
N VAL A 114 -6.06 5.25 -5.78
CA VAL A 114 -5.66 6.09 -4.63
C VAL A 114 -4.34 6.81 -4.93
N VAL A 115 -3.32 6.05 -5.33
CA VAL A 115 -1.99 6.54 -5.72
C VAL A 115 -1.68 5.99 -7.10
N PRO A 116 -1.64 6.83 -8.16
CA PRO A 116 -1.34 6.36 -9.51
C PRO A 116 0.01 5.66 -9.59
N LEU A 117 0.00 4.36 -9.90
CA LEU A 117 1.17 3.48 -9.85
C LEU A 117 2.24 3.92 -10.85
N ALA A 118 1.83 4.44 -12.01
CA ALA A 118 2.75 4.99 -13.01
C ALA A 118 3.59 6.17 -12.50
N ALA A 119 3.08 6.93 -11.52
CA ALA A 119 3.79 8.02 -10.88
C ALA A 119 4.52 7.59 -9.59
N ALA A 120 4.17 6.45 -9.03
CA ALA A 120 4.69 5.95 -7.76
C ALA A 120 5.99 5.15 -7.91
N GLU A 121 6.75 5.08 -6.81
CA GLU A 121 7.66 3.98 -6.55
C GLU A 121 6.86 2.85 -5.89
N VAL A 122 6.95 1.63 -6.44
CA VAL A 122 6.22 0.45 -5.94
C VAL A 122 7.22 -0.57 -5.42
N THR A 123 7.05 -0.97 -4.16
CA THR A 123 7.96 -1.89 -3.47
C THR A 123 7.16 -3.06 -2.88
N ASP A 124 7.64 -4.29 -3.13
CA ASP A 124 7.05 -5.54 -2.64
C ASP A 124 8.04 -6.31 -1.76
N ALA A 125 7.62 -6.61 -0.52
CA ALA A 125 8.44 -7.35 0.43
C ALA A 125 8.42 -8.87 0.16
N ALA A 126 9.30 -9.37 -0.69
CA ALA A 126 9.37 -10.81 -0.95
C ALA A 126 10.12 -11.58 0.15
N THR A 127 9.60 -12.74 0.54
CA THR A 127 10.40 -13.75 1.28
C THR A 127 11.03 -14.71 0.26
N PRO A 128 12.35 -14.91 0.27
CA PRO A 128 12.99 -15.88 -0.61
C PRO A 128 12.48 -17.29 -0.24
N GLY A 129 11.85 -17.96 -1.21
CA GLY A 129 11.34 -19.30 -1.01
C GLY A 129 12.46 -20.25 -0.60
N ARG A 130 12.24 -21.06 0.44
CA ARG A 130 12.99 -22.31 0.59
C ARG A 130 12.26 -23.29 -0.32
N GLY A 131 12.88 -23.67 -1.44
CA GLY A 131 12.35 -24.75 -2.27
C GLY A 131 12.00 -25.93 -1.36
N LEU A 132 10.74 -26.34 -1.37
CA LEU A 132 10.33 -27.62 -0.82
C LEU A 132 10.87 -28.73 -1.73
#